data_AF-A0A3E4ZD49-F1
#
_entry.id   AF-A0A3E4ZD49-F1
#
_cell.length_a   1.000
_cell.length_b   1.000
_cell.length_c   1.000
_cell.angle_alpha   90.00
_cell.angle_beta   90.00
_cell.angle_gamma   90.00
#
_symmetry.space_group_name_H-M   'P 1'
#
loop_
_entity.id
_entity.type
_entity.pdbx_description
1 polymer ?
#
loop_
_entity_poly.entity_id
_entity_poly.type
_entity_poly.pdbx_seq_one_letter_code
_entity_poly.pdbx_strand_id
1 'polypeptide(L)'
;MAVVVKMSGTSPELYNCIAPLVMNPEIIKYNHNYPFKTNESFIWFVAFSVNQVVGFFPVEVRKKSLVINNYYVSNDDEDVFVSLLEAVDNDFLGEERDVEAVVQKPHESYFRTHGFEIERAWSLYLKMRKKHENE
;
A
#
# COMPACT_ATOMS: atom_id res chain seq x y z
N MET A 1 -3.07 -16.46 -7.45
CA MET A 1 -2.95 -15.07 -7.96
C MET A 1 -4.04 -14.24 -7.31
N ALA A 2 -3.66 -13.21 -6.57
CA ALA A 2 -4.62 -12.32 -5.94
C ALA A 2 -5.21 -11.36 -6.99
N VAL A 3 -6.48 -10.98 -6.83
CA VAL A 3 -7.13 -9.94 -7.65
C VAL A 3 -7.12 -8.65 -6.85
N VAL A 4 -6.56 -7.57 -7.42
CA VAL A 4 -6.53 -6.26 -6.76
C VAL A 4 -7.69 -5.39 -7.24
N VAL A 5 -8.43 -4.83 -6.30
CA VAL A 5 -9.55 -3.93 -6.56
C VAL A 5 -9.24 -2.55 -5.98
N LYS A 6 -9.40 -1.51 -6.81
CA LYS A 6 -9.28 -0.11 -6.41
C LYS A 6 -10.60 0.39 -5.81
N MET A 7 -10.52 1.07 -4.67
CA MET A 7 -11.67 1.66 -3.97
C MET A 7 -11.33 3.06 -3.45
N SER A 8 -12.34 3.95 -3.40
CA SER A 8 -12.22 5.25 -2.74
C SER A 8 -12.05 5.05 -1.22
N GLY A 9 -11.26 5.90 -0.57
CA GLY A 9 -11.05 5.89 0.87
C GLY A 9 -12.31 6.10 1.72
N THR A 10 -13.40 6.58 1.14
CA THR A 10 -14.71 6.79 1.78
C THR A 10 -15.82 5.87 1.27
N SER A 11 -15.48 4.90 0.40
CA SER A 11 -16.45 3.93 -0.14
C SER A 11 -17.01 3.02 0.98
N PRO A 12 -18.34 2.84 1.09
CA PRO A 12 -18.93 1.85 1.99
C PRO A 12 -18.41 0.43 1.75
N GLU A 13 -18.17 0.07 0.49
CA GLU A 13 -17.63 -1.23 0.07
C GLU A 13 -16.23 -1.46 0.64
N LEU A 14 -15.38 -0.43 0.65
CA LEU A 14 -14.06 -0.50 1.29
C LEU A 14 -14.20 -0.89 2.77
N TYR A 15 -15.03 -0.18 3.52
CA TYR A 15 -15.23 -0.46 4.95
C TYR A 15 -15.73 -1.88 5.19
N ASN A 16 -16.67 -2.37 4.37
CA ASN A 16 -17.17 -3.75 4.48
C ASN A 16 -16.04 -4.79 4.29
N CYS A 17 -15.10 -4.53 3.37
CA CYS A 17 -14.00 -5.45 3.10
C CYS A 17 -12.89 -5.40 4.16
N ILE A 18 -12.49 -4.21 4.63
CA ILE A 18 -11.30 -4.06 5.47
C ILE A 18 -11.59 -4.01 6.97
N ALA A 19 -12.82 -3.68 7.40
CA ALA A 19 -13.14 -3.49 8.82
C ALA A 19 -12.71 -4.68 9.71
N PRO A 20 -12.95 -5.96 9.33
CA PRO A 20 -12.50 -7.09 10.13
C PRO A 20 -10.97 -7.15 10.30
N LEU A 21 -10.20 -6.68 9.32
CA LEU A 21 -8.73 -6.66 9.38
C LEU A 21 -8.21 -5.45 10.16
N VAL A 22 -8.67 -4.23 9.84
CA VAL A 22 -8.13 -3.01 10.46
C VAL A 22 -8.50 -2.86 11.94
N MET A 23 -9.52 -3.60 12.42
CA MET A 23 -9.89 -3.69 13.83
C MET A 23 -9.29 -4.91 14.55
N ASN A 24 -8.59 -5.81 13.84
CA ASN A 24 -7.95 -6.97 14.44
C ASN A 24 -6.65 -6.57 15.15
N PRO A 25 -6.49 -6.87 16.47
CA PRO A 25 -5.28 -6.53 17.22
C PRO A 25 -3.96 -7.01 16.60
N GLU A 26 -3.93 -8.20 15.99
CA GLU A 26 -2.71 -8.72 15.37
C GLU A 26 -2.33 -7.95 14.10
N ILE A 27 -3.31 -7.42 13.37
CA ILE A 27 -3.10 -6.60 12.18
C ILE A 27 -2.68 -5.18 12.56
N ILE A 28 -3.26 -4.64 13.64
CA ILE A 28 -2.80 -3.37 14.23
C ILE A 28 -1.35 -3.51 14.74
N LYS A 29 -1.01 -4.64 15.36
CA LYS A 29 0.36 -4.95 15.80
C LYS A 29 1.31 -5.13 14.62
N TYR A 30 0.88 -5.73 13.52
CA TYR A 30 1.62 -5.79 12.26
C TYR A 30 1.97 -4.37 11.77
N ASN A 31 1.07 -3.41 11.93
CA ASN A 31 1.33 -1.99 11.68
C ASN A 31 1.94 -1.25 12.89
N HIS A 32 2.68 -1.96 13.74
CA HIS A 32 3.35 -1.43 14.94
C HIS A 32 2.44 -0.64 15.88
N ASN A 33 1.23 -1.15 16.11
CA ASN A 33 0.19 -0.56 16.95
C ASN A 33 -0.32 0.80 16.47
N TYR A 34 -0.08 1.14 15.19
CA TYR A 34 -0.60 2.36 14.59
C TYR A 34 -1.91 2.09 13.84
N PRO A 35 -2.95 2.92 14.03
CA PRO A 35 -4.23 2.72 13.36
C PRO A 35 -4.14 2.99 11.86
N PHE A 36 -4.95 2.26 11.10
CA PHE A 36 -5.16 2.52 9.68
C PHE A 36 -6.00 3.79 9.50
N LYS A 37 -5.57 4.67 8.59
CA LYS A 37 -6.20 5.98 8.35
C LYS A 37 -6.72 6.05 6.92
N THR A 38 -7.88 6.70 6.75
CA THR A 38 -8.48 6.95 5.45
C THR A 38 -9.36 8.21 5.52
N ASN A 39 -9.55 8.87 4.37
CA ASN A 39 -10.48 9.98 4.13
C ASN A 39 -10.64 10.15 2.60
N GLU A 40 -11.21 11.26 2.12
CA GLU A 40 -11.38 11.51 0.68
C GLU A 40 -10.08 11.60 -0.14
N SER A 41 -8.92 11.85 0.49
CA SER A 41 -7.63 11.89 -0.20
C SER A 41 -7.01 10.51 -0.40
N PHE A 42 -7.67 9.43 0.02
CA PHE A 42 -7.13 8.08 -0.10
C PHE A 42 -7.75 7.30 -1.25
N ILE A 43 -6.90 6.55 -1.95
CA ILE A 43 -7.28 5.45 -2.82
C ILE A 43 -6.73 4.17 -2.19
N TRP A 44 -7.57 3.15 -2.07
CA TRP A 44 -7.20 1.86 -1.50
C TRP A 44 -7.13 0.81 -2.59
N PHE A 45 -6.00 0.10 -2.66
CA PHE A 45 -5.82 -1.09 -3.48
C PHE A 45 -5.97 -2.30 -2.57
N VAL A 46 -6.99 -3.13 -2.78
CA VAL A 46 -7.32 -4.25 -1.90
C VAL A 46 -7.16 -5.55 -2.67
N ALA A 47 -6.27 -6.42 -2.21
CA ALA A 47 -5.99 -7.72 -2.81
C ALA A 47 -6.91 -8.81 -2.23
N PHE A 48 -7.55 -9.57 -3.11
CA PHE A 48 -8.44 -10.66 -2.78
C PHE A 48 -7.91 -12.01 -3.25
N SER A 49 -8.02 -13.04 -2.41
CA SER A 49 -7.85 -14.44 -2.77
C SER A 49 -9.05 -15.23 -2.26
N VAL A 50 -9.74 -15.97 -3.14
CA VAL A 50 -10.92 -16.78 -2.79
C VAL A 50 -11.95 -15.99 -1.94
N ASN A 51 -12.28 -14.76 -2.39
CA ASN A 51 -13.18 -13.81 -1.73
C ASN A 51 -12.76 -13.33 -0.32
N GLN A 52 -11.50 -13.54 0.09
CA GLN A 52 -10.93 -13.00 1.31
C GLN A 52 -9.90 -11.92 1.01
N VAL A 53 -9.87 -10.86 1.81
CA VAL A 53 -8.83 -9.85 1.72
C VAL A 53 -7.51 -10.43 2.24
N VAL A 54 -6.49 -10.48 1.37
CA VAL A 54 -5.15 -10.99 1.69
C VAL A 54 -4.11 -9.88 1.80
N GLY A 55 -4.46 -8.65 1.43
CA GLY A 55 -3.60 -7.50 1.61
C GLY A 55 -4.26 -6.22 1.12
N PHE A 56 -3.71 -5.07 1.48
CA PHE A 56 -4.15 -3.78 0.98
C PHE A 56 -3.07 -2.71 1.08
N PHE A 57 -3.06 -1.80 0.11
CA PHE A 57 -2.23 -0.58 0.08
C PHE A 57 -3.15 0.66 0.11
N PRO A 58 -3.16 1.42 1.22
CA PRO A 58 -3.71 2.77 1.25
C PRO A 58 -2.71 3.72 0.58
N VAL A 59 -3.16 4.44 -0.45
CA VAL A 59 -2.39 5.47 -1.14
C VAL A 59 -3.02 6.82 -0.85
N GLU A 60 -2.31 7.66 -0.10
CA GLU A 60 -2.70 9.05 0.11
C GLU A 60 -2.29 9.89 -1.11
N VAL A 61 -3.27 10.43 -1.81
CA VAL A 61 -3.07 11.33 -2.95
C VAL A 61 -2.81 12.73 -2.42
N ARG A 62 -1.55 13.16 -2.48
CA ARG A 62 -1.14 14.52 -2.11
C ARG A 62 -0.84 15.34 -3.36
N LYS A 63 -0.79 16.66 -3.20
CA LYS A 63 -0.50 17.61 -4.28
C LYS A 63 0.81 17.30 -5.05
N LYS A 64 1.82 16.75 -4.38
CA LYS A 64 3.17 16.53 -4.95
C LYS A 64 3.60 15.06 -5.01
N SER A 65 2.87 14.15 -4.36
CA SER A 65 3.27 12.75 -4.28
C SER A 65 2.08 11.85 -3.97
N LEU A 66 2.25 10.57 -4.28
CA LEU A 66 1.34 9.49 -3.93
C LEU A 66 2.00 8.70 -2.80
N VAL A 67 1.37 8.57 -1.64
CA VAL A 67 2.04 8.01 -0.46
C VAL A 67 1.41 6.69 -0.04
N ILE A 68 2.14 5.59 -0.25
CA ILE A 68 1.81 4.28 0.31
C ILE A 68 2.25 4.25 1.78
N ASN A 69 1.31 4.00 2.70
CA ASN A 69 1.62 3.86 4.12
C ASN A 69 0.54 3.02 4.83
N ASN A 70 0.87 2.47 6.00
CA ASN A 70 -0.03 1.65 6.81
C ASN A 70 -0.66 0.51 6.00
N TYR A 71 0.15 -0.20 5.22
CA TYR A 71 -0.31 -1.35 4.46
C TYR A 71 -0.34 -2.62 5.30
N TYR A 72 -1.02 -3.64 4.79
CA TYR A 72 -1.00 -5.00 5.32
C TYR A 72 -0.90 -6.00 4.17
N VAL A 73 -0.10 -7.06 4.36
CA VAL A 73 -0.04 -8.21 3.46
C VAL A 73 0.01 -9.47 4.33
N SER A 74 -0.85 -10.44 4.07
CA SER A 74 -0.90 -11.67 4.84
C SER A 74 0.37 -12.50 4.61
N ASN A 75 1.00 -12.94 5.70
CA ASN A 75 2.23 -13.75 5.69
C ASN A 75 3.42 -13.16 4.92
N ASP A 76 3.43 -11.84 4.72
CA ASP A 76 4.42 -11.14 3.90
C ASP A 76 4.59 -11.76 2.50
N ASP A 77 3.48 -12.27 1.95
CA ASP A 77 3.41 -12.96 0.65
C ASP A 77 3.88 -12.04 -0.50
N GLU A 78 4.98 -12.44 -1.14
CA GLU A 78 5.62 -11.67 -2.20
C GLU A 78 4.71 -11.46 -3.42
N ASP A 79 3.93 -12.47 -3.82
CA ASP A 79 3.03 -12.35 -4.98
C ASP A 79 1.92 -11.33 -4.70
N VAL A 80 1.46 -11.23 -3.46
CA VAL A 80 0.48 -10.21 -3.04
C VAL A 80 1.11 -8.82 -3.05
N PHE A 81 2.35 -8.68 -2.57
CA PHE A 81 3.10 -7.41 -2.67
C PHE A 81 3.27 -6.96 -4.12
N VAL A 82 3.73 -7.85 -5.00
CA VAL A 82 3.90 -7.58 -6.44
C VAL A 82 2.57 -7.14 -7.05
N SER A 83 1.49 -7.90 -6.81
CA SER A 83 0.17 -7.58 -7.36
C SER A 83 -0.33 -6.19 -6.92
N LEU A 84 -0.10 -5.81 -5.66
CA LEU A 84 -0.47 -4.50 -5.13
C LEU A 84 0.39 -3.38 -5.70
N LEU A 85 1.70 -3.58 -5.83
CA LEU A 85 2.64 -2.60 -6.41
C LEU A 85 2.32 -2.35 -7.90
N GLU A 86 2.12 -3.42 -8.67
CA GLU A 86 1.71 -3.33 -10.08
C GLU A 86 0.37 -2.62 -10.24
N ALA A 87 -0.60 -2.86 -9.36
CA ALA A 87 -1.89 -2.18 -9.42
C ALA A 87 -1.76 -0.67 -9.15
N VAL A 88 -0.88 -0.26 -8.23
CA VAL A 88 -0.56 1.14 -7.99
C VAL A 88 0.13 1.74 -9.23
N ASP A 89 1.15 1.08 -9.77
CA ASP A 89 1.88 1.56 -10.94
C ASP A 89 0.95 1.75 -12.16
N ASN A 90 0.07 0.78 -12.42
CA ASN A 90 -0.87 0.84 -13.53
C ASN A 90 -1.92 1.95 -13.37
N ASP A 91 -2.40 2.19 -12.14
CA ASP A 91 -3.40 3.22 -11.86
C ASP A 91 -2.85 4.65 -11.96
N PHE A 92 -1.54 4.82 -11.71
CA PHE A 92 -0.85 6.10 -11.77
C PHE A 92 0.13 6.20 -12.95
N LEU A 93 -0.03 5.35 -13.95
CA LEU A 93 0.77 5.41 -15.17
C LEU A 93 0.56 6.76 -15.87
N GLY A 94 1.65 7.47 -16.17
CA GLY A 94 1.62 8.80 -16.79
C GLY A 94 1.34 9.96 -15.82
N GLU A 95 1.27 9.71 -14.51
CA GLU A 95 1.20 10.77 -13.50
C GLU A 95 2.57 11.43 -13.27
N GLU A 96 2.61 12.77 -13.22
CA GLU A 96 3.83 13.55 -12.92
C GLU A 96 4.18 13.56 -11.42
N ARG A 97 3.57 12.68 -10.61
CA ARG A 97 3.80 12.61 -9.16
C ARG A 97 4.64 11.39 -8.83
N ASP A 98 5.67 11.61 -8.02
CA ASP A 98 6.44 10.50 -7.44
C ASP A 98 5.57 9.65 -6.51
N VAL A 99 5.86 8.35 -6.48
CA VAL A 99 5.30 7.42 -5.49
C VAL A 99 6.27 7.32 -4.32
N GLU A 100 5.83 7.73 -3.14
CA GLU A 100 6.54 7.56 -1.88
C GLU A 100 5.94 6.37 -1.11
N ALA A 101 6.77 5.65 -0.37
CA ALA A 101 6.32 4.56 0.49
C ALA A 101 7.01 4.62 1.86
N VAL A 102 6.25 4.37 2.92
CA VAL A 102 6.80 4.07 4.25
C VAL A 102 6.80 2.55 4.40
N VAL A 103 7.98 1.95 4.23
CA VAL A 103 8.17 0.51 4.08
C VAL A 103 8.77 -0.07 5.35
N GLN A 104 8.23 -1.17 5.87
CA GLN A 104 8.88 -1.90 6.97
C GLN A 104 10.18 -2.53 6.43
N LYS A 105 11.28 -2.46 7.19
CA LYS A 105 12.59 -2.96 6.72
C LYS A 105 12.58 -4.38 6.13
N PRO A 106 11.82 -5.37 6.68
CA PRO A 106 11.76 -6.71 6.10
C PRO A 106 11.21 -6.73 4.66
N HIS A 107 10.44 -5.73 4.25
CA HIS A 107 9.77 -5.66 2.94
C HIS A 107 10.56 -4.83 1.92
N GLU A 108 11.80 -4.42 2.23
CA GLU A 108 12.62 -3.58 1.36
C GLU A 108 12.79 -4.17 -0.05
N SER A 109 13.06 -5.48 -0.13
CA SER A 109 13.33 -6.17 -1.41
C SER A 109 12.15 -6.04 -2.38
N TYR A 110 10.92 -6.21 -1.91
CA TYR A 110 9.72 -6.16 -2.74
C TYR A 110 9.55 -4.79 -3.42
N PHE A 111 9.80 -3.71 -2.67
CA PHE A 111 9.73 -2.35 -3.18
C PHE A 111 10.93 -2.02 -4.10
N ARG A 112 12.15 -2.46 -3.74
CA ARG A 112 13.34 -2.24 -4.58
C ARG A 112 13.21 -2.86 -5.96
N THR A 113 12.70 -4.08 -6.05
CA THR A 113 12.47 -4.78 -7.33
C THR A 113 11.48 -4.02 -8.23
N HIS A 114 10.59 -3.21 -7.64
CA HIS A 114 9.64 -2.35 -8.36
C HIS A 114 10.15 -0.92 -8.61
N GLY A 115 11.45 -0.68 -8.48
CA GLY A 115 12.07 0.60 -8.82
C GLY A 115 12.03 1.67 -7.73
N PHE A 116 11.69 1.30 -6.48
CA PHE A 116 11.80 2.23 -5.36
C PHE A 116 13.25 2.33 -4.85
N GLU A 117 13.71 3.54 -4.60
CA GLU A 117 15.00 3.84 -3.96
C GLU A 117 14.79 4.31 -2.52
N ILE A 118 15.75 4.04 -1.63
CA ILE A 118 15.70 4.53 -0.25
C ILE A 118 16.02 6.02 -0.22
N GLU A 119 15.10 6.83 0.30
CA GLU A 119 15.29 8.26 0.55
C GLU A 119 15.74 8.52 2.00
N ARG A 120 15.23 7.74 2.96
CA ARG A 120 15.58 7.87 4.39
C ARG A 120 15.38 6.55 5.13
N ALA A 121 16.21 6.26 6.12
CA ALA A 121 16.05 5.11 7.00
C ALA A 121 15.75 5.53 8.44
N TRP A 122 14.82 4.83 9.09
CA TRP A 122 14.52 4.89 10.52
C TRP A 122 14.78 3.52 11.17
N SER A 123 14.55 3.40 12.47
CA SER A 123 14.80 2.16 13.22
C SER A 123 14.05 0.96 12.63
N LEU A 124 12.76 1.12 12.33
CA LEU A 124 11.87 0.05 11.84
C LEU A 124 11.45 0.19 10.38
N TYR A 125 11.57 1.40 9.83
CA TYR A 125 11.01 1.76 8.53
C TYR A 125 12.05 2.37 7.59
N LEU A 126 11.74 2.32 6.30
CA LEU A 126 12.41 3.02 5.23
C LEU A 126 11.40 3.97 4.59
N LYS A 127 11.80 5.22 4.36
CA LYS A 127 11.15 6.06 3.37
C LYS A 127 11.75 5.70 2.02
N MET A 128 10.91 5.22 1.12
CA MET A 128 11.32 4.88 -0.24
C MET A 128 10.56 5.75 -1.24
N ARG A 129 11.17 5.99 -2.39
CA ARG A 129 10.61 6.82 -3.46
C ARG A 129 10.86 6.13 -4.81
N LYS A 130 9.82 6.04 -5.61
CA LYS A 130 9.88 5.76 -7.05
C LYS A 130 9.58 7.05 -7.79
N LYS A 131 10.53 7.50 -8.61
CA LYS A 131 10.34 8.71 -9.42
C LYS A 131 9.36 8.42 -10.54
N HIS A 132 8.53 9.39 -10.89
CA HIS A 132 7.80 9.32 -12.15
C HIS A 132 8.81 9.23 -13.31
N GLU A 133 8.53 8.37 -14.27
CA GLU A 133 9.31 8.32 -15.50
C GLU A 133 8.91 9.54 -16.34
N ASN A 134 9.84 10.47 -16.53
CA ASN A 134 9.68 11.51 -17.53
C ASN A 134 10.00 10.85 -18.88
N GLU A 135 8.99 10.73 -19.75
CA GLU A 135 9.22 10.40 -21.17
C GLU A 135 10.16 11.42 -21.84
#